data_AF-A0A970X2W5-F1
#
_entry.id   AF-A0A970X2W5-F1
#
_cell.length_a   1.000
_cell.length_b   1.000
_cell.length_c   1.000
_cell.angle_alpha   90.00
_cell.angle_beta   90.00
_cell.angle_gamma   90.00
#
_symmetry.space_group_name_H-M   'P 1'
#
loop_
_entity.id
_entity.type
_entity.pdbx_description
1 polymer ?
#
loop_
_entity_poly.entity_id
_entity_poly.type
_entity_poly.pdbx_seq_one_letter_code
_entity_poly.pdbx_strand_id
1 'polypeptide(L)' 'LTIETGIQNSGLGLALLLNPKIFPQDLALGGMLIVTAWWGIWHIISGLTVAGYWHRKPLKNKAVKDVA' A
#
# COMPACT_ATOMS: atom_id res chain seq x y z
N LEU A 1 3.01 -1.78 11.77
CA LEU A 1 3.63 -2.92 11.04
C LEU A 1 2.82 -3.36 9.82
N THR A 2 1.90 -4.33 9.86
CA THR A 2 1.37 -4.97 8.63
C THR A 2 0.78 -4.02 7.57
N ILE A 3 -0.07 -3.06 7.96
CA ILE A 3 -0.65 -2.08 7.02
C ILE A 3 0.41 -1.04 6.60
N GLU A 4 1.19 -0.56 7.56
CA GLU A 4 2.19 0.49 7.39
C GLU A 4 3.37 0.09 6.49
N THR A 5 3.83 -1.16 6.59
CA THR A 5 4.89 -1.70 5.72
C THR A 5 4.32 -2.28 4.43
N GLY A 6 3.05 -2.70 4.44
CA GLY A 6 2.37 -3.31 3.30
C GLY A 6 1.78 -2.31 2.30
N ILE A 7 1.44 -1.10 2.75
CA ILE A 7 0.93 -0.01 1.90
C ILE A 7 2.03 1.03 1.73
N GLN A 8 2.49 1.20 0.49
CA GLN A 8 3.52 2.18 0.15
C GLN A 8 2.92 3.33 -0.66
N ASN A 9 3.68 4.42 -0.81
CA ASN A 9 3.26 5.57 -1.60
C ASN A 9 3.49 5.32 -3.10
N SER A 10 2.55 4.62 -3.73
CA SER A 10 2.51 4.43 -5.18
C SER A 10 2.36 5.74 -5.97
N GLY A 11 1.79 6.79 -5.37
CA GLY A 11 1.64 8.11 -6.00
C GLY A 11 2.97 8.84 -6.18
N LEU A 12 3.88 8.73 -5.20
CA LEU A 12 5.25 9.23 -5.33
C LEU A 12 5.99 8.50 -6.45
N GLY A 13 5.81 7.17 -6.57
CA GLY A 13 6.38 6.40 -7.68
C GLY A 13 5.94 6.91 -9.05
N LEU A 14 4.63 7.17 -9.21
CA LEU A 14 4.08 7.79 -10.42
C LEU A 14 4.62 9.20 -10.67
N ALA A 15 4.69 10.04 -9.64
CA ALA A 15 5.20 11.40 -9.75
C ALA A 15 6.68 11.43 -10.18
N LEU A 16 7.49 10.48 -9.71
CA LEU A 16 8.87 10.33 -10.13
C LEU A 16 8.95 9.88 -11.60
N LEU A 17 8.22 8.82 -11.98
CA LEU A 17 8.23 8.31 -13.36
C LEU A 17 7.73 9.33 -14.39
N LEU A 18 6.82 10.21 -14.00
CA LEU A 18 6.31 11.29 -14.86
C LEU A 18 7.20 12.53 -14.90
N ASN A 19 8.25 12.60 -14.07
CA ASN A 19 9.14 13.75 -14.00
C ASN A 19 10.31 13.63 -15.02
N PRO A 20 10.34 14.45 -16.09
CA PRO A 20 11.36 14.35 -17.13
C PRO A 20 12.79 14.67 -16.65
N LYS A 21 12.93 15.35 -15.51
CA LYS A 21 14.25 15.66 -14.91
C LYS A 21 14.85 14.45 -14.19
N ILE A 22 14.03 13.47 -13.85
CA ILE A 22 14.44 12.26 -13.12
C ILE A 22 14.50 11.07 -14.08
N PHE A 23 13.48 10.94 -14.94
CA PHE A 23 13.41 9.92 -15.96
C PHE A 23 13.33 10.55 -17.36
N PRO A 24 14.39 10.39 -18.18
CA PRO A 24 14.40 10.83 -19.57
C PRO A 24 13.24 10.24 -20.40
N GLN A 25 12.64 11.03 -21.30
CA GLN A 25 11.46 10.62 -22.09
C GLN A 25 11.80 9.63 -23.23
N ASP A 26 13.07 9.52 -23.56
CA ASP A 26 13.66 8.54 -24.49
C ASP A 26 13.71 7.12 -23.91
N LEU A 27 13.51 6.96 -22.59
CA LEU A 27 13.28 5.66 -21.98
C LEU A 27 11.83 5.20 -22.21
N ALA A 28 11.64 3.89 -22.38
CA ALA A 28 10.31 3.30 -22.49
C ALA A 28 9.59 3.29 -21.13
N LEU A 29 9.01 4.43 -20.74
CA LEU A 29 8.33 4.64 -19.45
C LEU A 29 6.93 4.01 -19.37
N GLY A 30 6.31 3.70 -20.50
CA GLY A 30 4.92 3.23 -20.55
C GLY A 30 4.65 1.97 -19.71
N GLY A 31 5.52 0.95 -19.81
CA GLY A 31 5.38 -0.27 -19.03
C GLY A 31 5.56 -0.05 -17.52
N MET A 32 6.52 0.81 -17.14
CA MET A 32 6.77 1.15 -15.74
C MET A 32 5.57 1.89 -15.13
N LEU A 33 5.00 2.86 -15.85
CA LEU A 33 3.82 3.61 -15.42
C LEU A 33 2.61 2.68 -15.18
N ILE A 34 2.37 1.72 -16.07
CA ILE A 34 1.28 0.75 -15.92
C ILE A 34 1.48 -0.09 -14.67
N VAL A 35 2.69 -0.63 -14.45
CA VAL A 35 2.99 -1.45 -13.27
C VAL A 35 2.83 -0.65 -11.99
N THR A 36 3.36 0.58 -11.92
CA THR A 36 3.26 1.44 -10.73
C THR A 36 1.83 1.86 -10.43
N ALA A 37 1.04 2.21 -11.45
CA ALA A 37 -0.37 2.55 -11.29
C ALA A 37 -1.19 1.31 -10.85
N TRP A 38 -0.96 0.16 -11.47
CA TRP A 38 -1.63 -1.09 -11.13
C TRP A 38 -1.35 -1.53 -9.69
N TRP A 39 -0.10 -1.37 -9.25
CA TRP A 39 0.30 -1.69 -7.88
C TRP A 39 -0.47 -0.85 -6.84
N GLY A 40 -0.72 0.43 -7.12
CA GLY A 40 -1.52 1.30 -6.26
C GLY A 40 -2.98 0.84 -6.10
N ILE A 41 -3.59 0.30 -7.16
CA ILE A 41 -4.94 -0.28 -7.09
C ILE A 41 -4.94 -1.47 -6.12
N TRP A 42 -3.94 -2.33 -6.19
CA TRP A 42 -3.85 -3.50 -5.32
C TRP A 42 -3.67 -3.14 -3.84
N HIS A 43 -2.95 -2.07 -3.54
CA HIS A 43 -2.84 -1.56 -2.17
C HIS A 43 -4.19 -1.13 -1.58
N ILE A 44 -5.04 -0.49 -2.38
CA ILE A 44 -6.38 -0.08 -1.92
C ILE A 44 -7.24 -1.32 -1.68
N ILE A 45 -7.28 -2.25 -2.62
CA ILE A 45 -8.10 -3.48 -2.51
C ILE A 45 -7.66 -4.33 -1.30
N SER A 46 -6.36 -4.62 -1.20
CA SER A 46 -5.81 -5.44 -0.11
C SER A 46 -5.92 -4.74 1.24
N GLY A 47 -5.61 -3.44 1.31
CA GLY A 47 -5.68 -2.63 2.52
C GLY A 47 -7.10 -2.55 3.08
N LEU A 48 -8.10 -2.29 2.23
CA LEU A 48 -9.50 -2.29 2.62
C LEU A 48 -9.99 -3.67 3.05
N THR A 49 -9.56 -4.73 2.36
CA THR A 49 -9.94 -6.10 2.71
C THR A 49 -9.40 -6.50 4.08
N VAL A 50 -8.12 -6.25 4.34
CA VAL A 50 -7.47 -6.57 5.63
C VAL A 50 -8.05 -5.71 6.75
N ALA A 51 -8.23 -4.41 6.53
CA ALA A 51 -8.85 -3.52 7.49
C ALA A 51 -10.29 -3.95 7.82
N GLY A 52 -11.10 -4.28 6.80
CA GLY A 52 -12.48 -4.74 6.96
C GLY A 52 -12.56 -6.08 7.69
N TYR A 53 -11.65 -7.00 7.40
CA TYR A 53 -11.56 -8.28 8.09
C TYR A 53 -11.21 -8.13 9.58
N TRP A 54 -10.20 -7.31 9.90
CA TRP A 54 -9.79 -7.07 11.29
C TRP A 54 -10.76 -6.21 12.08
N HIS A 55 -11.50 -5.30 11.43
CA HIS A 55 -12.57 -4.54 12.09
C HIS A 55 -13.62 -5.45 12.73
N ARG A 56 -13.87 -6.63 12.14
CA ARG A 56 -14.82 -7.63 12.66
C ARG A 56 -14.25 -8.54 13.74
N LYS A 57 -12.96 -8.44 14.08
CA LYS A 57 -12.34 -9.27 15.11
C LYS A 57 -12.03 -8.45 16.36
N PRO A 58 -12.77 -8.65 17.47
CA PRO A 58 -12.41 -8.02 18.73
C PRO A 58 -11.04 -8.51 19.17
N LEU A 59 -10.19 -7.57 19.59
CA LEU A 59 -8.88 -7.90 20.14
C LEU A 59 -9.11 -8.70 21.43
N LYS A 60 -8.61 -9.94 21.48
CA LYS A 60 -8.62 -10.73 22.70
C LYS A 60 -7.62 -10.10 23.68
N ASN A 61 -8.11 -9.21 24.53
CA ASN A 61 -7.28 -8.67 25.60
C ASN A 61 -7.27 -9.69 26.75
N LYS A 62 -6.27 -10.57 26.77
CA LYS A 62 -6.09 -11.56 27.86
C LYS A 62 -5.51 -10.95 29.13
N ALA A 63 -4.98 -9.74 29.10
CA ALA A 63 -4.14 -9.19 30.17
C ALA A 63 -4.86 -8.82 31.49
N VAL A 64 -6.20 -8.81 31.55
CA VAL A 64 -6.94 -8.41 32.77
C VAL A 64 -7.68 -9.59 33.42
N LYS A 65 -7.77 -10.75 32.75
CA LYS A 65 -8.54 -11.89 33.27
C LYS A 65 -7.77 -12.86 34.16
N ASP A 66 -6.44 -12.77 34.20
CA ASP A 66 -5.58 -13.72 34.92
C ASP A 66 -5.06 -13.14 36.27
N VAL A 67 -5.57 -11.98 36.71
CA VAL A 67 -5.12 -11.27 37.93
C VAL A 67 -6.29 -10.90 38.88
N ALA A 68 -7.50 -11.38 38.61
CA ALA A 68 -8.69 -11.21 39.45
C ALA A 68 -9.27 -12.59 39.80
#